data_AF-A0A6C0BGB5-F1
#
_entry.id   AF-A0A6C0BGB5-F1
#
_cell.length_a   1.000
_cell.length_b   1.000
_cell.length_c   1.000
_cell.angle_alpha   90.00
_cell.angle_beta   90.00
_cell.angle_gamma   90.00
#
_symmetry.space_group_name_H-M   'P 1'
#
loop_
_entity.id
_entity.type
_entity.pdbx_description
1 polymer ?
#
loop_
_entity_poly.entity_id
_entity_poly.type
_entity_poly.pdbx_seq_one_letter_code
_entity_poly.pdbx_strand_id
1 'polypeptide(L)'
;MVKYIYYTGIGAKKSGKHTIKEFLDIMNKSFDTECSDYMSQLEYKPCATSKKMESTIFLTKNKKTQKRYKKLVNKCQTYKKTKTRKCNLNEYITFSGAQKK
;
A
#
# COMPACT_ATOMS: atom_id res chain seq x y z
N MET A 1 20.60 15.33 -7.75
CA MET A 1 19.76 15.66 -6.58
C MET A 1 18.34 15.88 -7.10
N VAL A 2 17.39 14.99 -6.80
CA VAL A 2 16.00 15.10 -7.28
C VAL A 2 15.35 16.28 -6.55
N LYS A 3 15.01 17.34 -7.28
CA LYS A 3 14.43 18.56 -6.66
C LYS A 3 12.90 18.51 -6.60
N TYR A 4 12.26 17.73 -7.47
CA TYR A 4 10.81 17.73 -7.60
C TYR A 4 10.22 16.34 -7.80
N ILE A 5 8.98 16.20 -7.32
CA ILE A 5 8.14 15.02 -7.48
C ILE A 5 6.91 15.45 -8.25
N TYR A 6 6.60 14.69 -9.30
CA TYR A 6 5.44 14.90 -10.13
C TYR A 6 4.33 13.95 -9.69
N TYR A 7 3.26 14.51 -9.14
CA TYR A 7 2.11 13.81 -8.61
C TYR A 7 0.84 14.57 -8.99
N THR A 8 -0.16 13.86 -9.53
CA THR A 8 -1.42 14.44 -10.02
C THR A 8 -2.65 13.85 -9.34
N GLY A 9 -2.47 13.13 -8.22
CA GLY A 9 -3.57 12.53 -7.48
C GLY A 9 -4.23 13.47 -6.47
N ILE A 10 -4.90 12.90 -5.49
CA ILE A 10 -5.68 13.62 -4.49
C ILE A 10 -4.77 14.55 -3.67
N GLY A 11 -5.14 15.83 -3.58
CA GLY A 11 -4.35 16.84 -2.86
C GLY A 11 -3.16 17.39 -3.64
N ALA A 12 -2.96 16.98 -4.90
CA ALA A 12 -1.93 17.52 -5.76
C ALA A 12 -2.19 18.98 -6.17
N LYS A 13 -1.11 19.69 -6.52
CA LYS A 13 -1.19 21.00 -7.16
C LYS A 13 -1.65 20.83 -8.61
N LYS A 14 -2.30 21.85 -9.17
CA LYS A 14 -2.73 21.85 -10.59
C LYS A 14 -1.56 21.60 -11.57
N SER A 15 -0.36 22.07 -11.23
CA SER A 15 0.85 21.85 -12.04
C SER A 15 1.44 20.44 -11.90
N GLY A 16 0.96 19.65 -10.94
CA GLY A 16 1.49 18.34 -10.56
C GLY A 16 2.91 18.37 -9.98
N LYS A 17 3.58 19.52 -9.92
CA LYS A 17 4.96 19.67 -9.47
C LYS A 17 5.01 19.99 -7.98
N HIS A 18 5.63 19.11 -7.21
CA HIS A 18 5.78 19.22 -5.76
C HIS A 18 7.24 19.18 -5.34
N THR A 19 7.59 19.90 -4.28
CA THR A 19 8.84 19.60 -3.56
C THR A 19 8.70 18.29 -2.79
N ILE A 20 9.82 17.70 -2.37
CA ILE A 20 9.80 16.48 -1.54
C ILE A 20 8.95 16.70 -0.27
N LYS A 21 9.09 17.85 0.38
CA LYS A 21 8.35 18.17 1.60
C LYS A 21 6.85 18.27 1.35
N GLU A 22 6.44 18.97 0.29
CA GLU A 22 5.02 19.11 -0.08
C GLU A 22 4.39 17.76 -0.44
N PHE A 23 5.12 16.93 -1.18
CA PHE A 23 4.65 15.60 -1.52
C PHE A 23 4.48 14.73 -0.27
N LEU A 24 5.46 14.71 0.63
CA LEU A 24 5.37 13.97 1.88
C LEU A 24 4.23 14.46 2.77
N ASP A 25 3.96 15.76 2.79
CA ASP A 25 2.86 16.32 3.57
C ASP A 25 1.50 15.84 3.06
N ILE A 26 1.29 15.87 1.74
CA ILE A 26 0.09 15.32 1.09
C ILE A 26 -0.06 13.82 1.42
N MET A 27 1.03 13.07 1.29
CA MET A 27 1.04 11.62 1.47
C MET A 27 0.81 11.20 2.92
N ASN A 28 1.48 11.83 3.88
CA ASN A 28 1.28 11.53 5.30
C ASN A 28 -0.11 11.93 5.78
N LYS A 29 -0.70 13.01 5.22
CA LYS A 29 -2.03 13.45 5.63
C LYS A 29 -3.15 12.53 5.14
N SER A 30 -3.03 12.04 3.91
CA SER A 30 -4.10 11.32 3.24
C SER A 30 -3.89 9.81 3.15
N PHE A 31 -2.64 9.35 3.21
CA PHE A 31 -2.26 8.02 2.73
C PHE A 31 -1.30 7.25 3.67
N ASP A 32 -1.04 7.70 4.89
CA ASP A 32 -0.07 7.04 5.80
C ASP A 32 -0.45 5.58 6.08
N THR A 33 -1.71 5.35 6.45
CA THR A 33 -2.24 4.00 6.69
C THR A 33 -2.29 3.17 5.40
N GLU A 34 -2.72 3.78 4.29
CA GLU A 34 -2.93 3.09 3.01
C GLU A 34 -1.61 2.65 2.37
N CYS A 35 -0.58 3.49 2.47
CA CYS A 35 0.75 3.15 1.99
C CYS A 35 1.35 2.00 2.80
N SER A 36 1.25 2.03 4.13
CA SER A 36 1.71 0.93 4.98
C SER A 36 1.01 -0.39 4.66
N ASP A 37 -0.30 -0.32 4.40
CA ASP A 37 -1.12 -1.46 4.02
C ASP A 37 -0.74 -2.03 2.64
N TYR A 38 -0.41 -1.15 1.69
CA TYR A 38 0.07 -1.54 0.37
C TYR A 38 1.46 -2.20 0.46
N MET A 39 2.38 -1.63 1.23
CA MET A 39 3.72 -2.19 1.42
C MET A 39 3.67 -3.55 2.13
N SER A 40 2.81 -3.70 3.12
CA SER A 40 2.59 -4.99 3.78
C SER A 40 2.12 -6.09 2.83
N GLN A 41 1.35 -5.73 1.79
CA GLN A 41 0.93 -6.68 0.75
C GLN A 41 2.06 -7.10 -0.18
N LEU A 42 3.04 -6.22 -0.42
CA LEU A 42 4.19 -6.51 -1.26
C LEU A 42 5.28 -7.29 -0.51
N GLU A 43 5.56 -6.93 0.75
CA GLU A 43 6.66 -7.52 1.53
C GLU A 43 6.31 -8.88 2.15
N TYR A 44 5.06 -9.07 2.59
CA TYR A 44 4.70 -10.25 3.38
C TYR A 44 3.95 -11.30 2.54
N LYS A 45 4.61 -12.44 2.28
CA LYS A 45 4.08 -13.54 1.46
C LYS A 45 2.64 -13.96 1.83
N PRO A 46 2.24 -14.09 3.10
CA PRO A 46 0.85 -14.38 3.46
C PRO A 46 -0.15 -13.31 3.00
N CYS A 47 0.18 -12.02 3.06
CA CYS A 47 -0.66 -10.93 2.54
C CYS A 47 -0.78 -10.99 1.00
N ALA A 48 0.34 -11.18 0.30
CA ALA A 48 0.34 -11.32 -1.15
C ALA A 48 -0.50 -12.54 -1.59
N THR A 49 -0.38 -13.65 -0.87
CA THR A 49 -1.10 -14.89 -1.16
C THR A 49 -2.59 -14.76 -0.88
N SER A 50 -2.99 -14.13 0.24
CA SER A 50 -4.40 -13.91 0.51
C SER A 50 -5.05 -13.03 -0.57
N LYS A 51 -4.39 -11.96 -1.00
CA LYS A 51 -4.91 -11.08 -2.07
C LYS A 51 -5.13 -11.82 -3.38
N LYS A 52 -4.21 -12.71 -3.78
CA LYS A 52 -4.38 -13.56 -4.97
C LYS A 52 -5.52 -14.56 -4.82
N MET A 53 -5.75 -15.07 -3.62
CA MET A 53 -6.83 -16.02 -3.35
C MET A 53 -8.19 -15.34 -3.22
N GLU A 54 -8.25 -14.04 -2.91
CA GLU A 54 -9.49 -13.30 -2.67
C GLU A 54 -10.47 -13.39 -3.86
N SER A 55 -9.97 -13.27 -5.09
CA SER A 55 -10.79 -13.38 -6.32
C SER A 55 -11.38 -14.78 -6.54
N THR A 56 -10.73 -15.82 -6.02
CA THR A 56 -11.13 -17.22 -6.24
C THR A 56 -11.88 -17.82 -5.05
N ILE A 57 -11.79 -17.20 -3.86
CA ILE A 57 -12.38 -17.75 -2.65
C ILE A 57 -13.92 -17.68 -2.66
N PHE A 58 -14.48 -16.61 -3.23
CA PHE A 58 -15.93 -16.46 -3.39
C PHE A 58 -16.53 -17.53 -4.30
N LEU A 59 -15.76 -17.99 -5.28
CA LEU A 59 -16.16 -19.05 -6.21
C LEU A 59 -15.94 -20.45 -5.63
N THR A 60 -15.11 -20.58 -4.58
CA THR A 60 -14.70 -21.87 -4.03
C THR A 60 -15.62 -22.31 -2.89
N LYS A 61 -16.45 -23.35 -3.12
CA LYS A 61 -17.28 -24.00 -2.08
C LYS A 61 -16.49 -24.93 -1.13
N ASN A 62 -15.18 -25.13 -1.37
CA ASN A 62 -14.35 -26.02 -0.56
C ASN A 62 -13.99 -25.39 0.80
N LYS A 63 -14.53 -25.97 1.88
CA LYS A 63 -14.28 -25.56 3.27
C LYS A 63 -12.79 -25.57 3.66
N LYS A 64 -11.96 -26.46 3.10
CA LYS A 64 -10.50 -26.49 3.39
C LYS A 64 -9.80 -25.25 2.84
N THR A 65 -10.13 -24.85 1.62
CA THR A 65 -9.57 -23.65 0.97
C THR A 65 -9.98 -22.39 1.71
N GLN A 66 -11.25 -22.28 2.11
CA GLN A 66 -11.74 -21.15 2.93
C GLN A 66 -11.04 -21.06 4.29
N LYS A 67 -10.83 -22.19 4.99
CA LYS A 67 -10.05 -22.20 6.24
C LYS A 67 -8.60 -21.74 6.02
N ARG A 68 -7.96 -22.17 4.93
CA ARG A 68 -6.60 -21.75 4.57
C ARG A 68 -6.54 -20.25 4.29
N TYR A 69 -7.49 -19.73 3.52
CA TYR A 69 -7.64 -18.29 3.25
C TYR A 69 -7.79 -17.49 4.54
N LYS A 70 -8.72 -17.89 5.42
CA LYS A 70 -8.95 -17.22 6.72
C LYS A 70 -7.68 -17.17 7.57
N LYS A 71 -6.89 -18.26 7.60
CA LYS A 71 -5.58 -18.27 8.30
C LYS A 71 -4.58 -17.27 7.69
N LEU A 72 -4.52 -17.16 6.36
CA LEU A 72 -3.62 -16.23 5.68
C LEU A 72 -4.03 -14.78 5.93
N VAL A 73 -5.33 -14.47 5.85
CA VAL A 73 -5.87 -13.14 6.15
C VAL A 73 -5.58 -12.74 7.59
N ASN A 74 -5.81 -13.63 8.55
CA ASN A 74 -5.50 -13.34 9.96
C ASN A 74 -4.01 -13.06 10.16
N LYS A 75 -3.12 -13.88 9.58
CA LYS A 75 -1.67 -13.64 9.64
C LYS A 75 -1.29 -12.28 9.04
N CYS A 76 -1.91 -11.91 7.92
CA CYS A 76 -1.69 -10.62 7.29
C CYS A 76 -2.17 -9.45 8.17
N GLN A 77 -3.36 -9.55 8.76
CA GLN A 77 -3.90 -8.53 9.65
C GLN A 77 -3.04 -8.35 10.92
N THR A 78 -2.57 -9.44 11.52
CA THR A 78 -1.65 -9.36 12.67
C THR A 78 -0.34 -8.68 12.29
N TYR A 79 0.20 -9.01 11.11
CA TYR A 79 1.41 -8.35 10.60
C TYR A 79 1.20 -6.84 10.36
N LYS A 80 0.08 -6.45 9.73
CA LYS A 80 -0.27 -5.04 9.54
C LYS A 80 -0.40 -4.27 10.86
N LYS A 81 -1.03 -4.87 11.87
CA LYS A 81 -1.18 -4.28 13.21
C LYS A 81 0.16 -4.11 13.95
N THR A 82 1.14 -4.96 13.68
CA THR A 82 2.46 -4.90 14.33
C THR A 82 3.45 -4.03 13.57
N LYS A 83 3.25 -3.83 12.27
CA LYS A 83 4.05 -2.95 11.40
C LYS A 83 3.29 -1.67 11.00
N THR A 84 2.73 -0.95 11.95
CA THR A 84 2.31 0.44 11.74
C THR A 84 3.55 1.34 11.59
N ARG A 85 4.23 1.23 10.44
CA ARG A 85 5.36 2.09 10.09
C ARG A 85 4.91 3.16 9.11
N LYS A 86 5.45 4.37 9.28
CA LYS A 86 5.30 5.43 8.27
C LYS A 86 6.05 5.02 7.01
N CYS A 87 5.43 5.25 5.86
CA CYS A 87 6.09 5.03 4.59
C CYS A 87 7.22 6.03 4.37
N ASN A 88 8.30 5.57 3.75
CA ASN A 88 9.38 6.44 3.29
C ASN A 88 9.03 7.09 1.94
N LEU A 89 9.86 8.04 1.51
CA LEU A 89 9.63 8.76 0.25
C LEU A 89 9.51 7.85 -0.97
N ASN A 90 10.37 6.84 -1.07
CA ASN A 90 10.37 5.91 -2.20
C ASN A 90 9.10 5.06 -2.21
N GLU A 91 8.68 4.61 -1.03
CA GLU A 91 7.46 3.84 -0.84
C GLU A 91 6.23 4.64 -1.24
N TYR A 92 6.14 5.91 -0.82
CA TYR A 92 5.05 6.76 -1.26
C TYR A 92 5.05 6.99 -2.76
N ILE A 93 6.21 7.12 -3.38
CA ILE A 93 6.33 7.25 -4.84
C ILE A 93 5.86 5.99 -5.55
N THR A 94 6.23 4.81 -5.06
CA THR A 94 5.76 3.51 -5.57
C THR A 94 4.26 3.34 -5.38
N PHE A 95 3.74 3.69 -4.20
CA PHE A 95 2.32 3.62 -3.87
C PHE A 95 1.48 4.56 -4.74
N SER A 96 1.91 5.82 -4.87
CA SER A 96 1.14 6.86 -5.53
C SER A 96 1.34 6.92 -7.05
N GLY A 97 2.29 6.16 -7.59
CA GLY A 97 2.70 6.23 -9.00
C GLY A 97 3.37 7.56 -9.38
N ALA A 98 3.92 8.30 -8.41
CA ALA A 98 4.58 9.57 -8.68
C ALA A 98 5.90 9.39 -9.43
N GLN A 99 6.38 10.45 -10.08
CA GLN A 99 7.65 10.42 -10.82
C GLN A 99 8.66 11.41 -10.25
N LYS A 100 9.92 10.98 -10.14
CA LYS A 100 11.06 11.84 -9.84
C LYS A 100 11.61 12.40 -11.16
N LYS A 101 11.66 13.72 -11.29
CA LYS A 101 12.32 14.39 -12.42
C LYS A 101 13.21 15.53 -11.91
#